data_AF-A0A7M3Y5C0-F1
#
_entry.id   AF-A0A7M3Y5C0-F1
#
_cell.length_a   1.000
_cell.length_b   1.000
_cell.length_c   1.000
_cell.angle_alpha   90.00
_cell.angle_beta   90.00
_cell.angle_gamma   90.00
#
_symmetry.space_group_name_H-M   'P 1'
#
loop_
_entity.id
_entity.type
_entity.pdbx_description
1 polymer ?
#
loop_
_entity_poly.entity_id
_entity_poly.type
_entity_poly.pdbx_seq_one_letter_code
_entity_poly.pdbx_strand_id
1 'polypeptide(L)'
;MEGAPEVPATLTRAVLRAASTSTESVFLPWVADRITLRWSEGDDVNLGLTRFEAKTTDLVRARHLRIDPGPITIELHPDLADDERMMRHVYAHELLHASGLTAHSEEHDRLTSEVAPAPPLSESPLLQRLRAKVLADQPVQSWTCEHCGYTWERTTVRTPTRCIKCARPLRSRR
;
A
#
# COMPACT_ATOMS: atom_id res chain seq x y z
N MET A 1 6.13 -8.44 -18.17
CA MET A 1 7.47 -8.42 -17.54
C MET A 1 7.89 -9.86 -17.35
N GLU A 2 9.09 -10.26 -17.82
CA GLU A 2 9.59 -11.63 -17.60
C GLU A 2 10.28 -11.72 -16.23
N GLY A 3 9.96 -12.74 -15.43
CA GLY A 3 10.51 -12.94 -14.08
C GLY A 3 9.60 -12.51 -12.93
N ALA A 4 9.97 -12.87 -11.70
CA ALA A 4 9.27 -12.47 -10.47
C ALA A 4 9.91 -11.21 -9.84
N PRO A 5 9.19 -10.44 -9.01
CA PRO A 5 9.78 -9.35 -8.25
C PRO A 5 10.98 -9.82 -7.42
N GLU A 6 12.09 -9.10 -7.52
CA GLU A 6 13.29 -9.40 -6.73
C GLU A 6 13.16 -8.81 -5.33
N VAL A 7 13.10 -9.67 -4.32
CA VAL A 7 13.01 -9.27 -2.93
C VAL A 7 14.15 -9.91 -2.13
N PRO A 8 14.91 -9.13 -1.33
CA PRO A 8 15.96 -9.70 -0.50
C PRO A 8 15.40 -10.72 0.49
N ALA A 9 15.98 -11.93 0.54
CA ALA A 9 15.58 -12.96 1.49
C ALA A 9 15.70 -12.49 2.97
N THR A 10 16.57 -11.51 3.24
CA THR A 10 16.66 -10.83 4.54
C THR A 10 15.36 -10.11 4.91
N LEU A 11 14.69 -9.47 3.96
CA LEU A 11 13.42 -8.80 4.17
C LEU A 11 12.32 -9.82 4.50
N THR A 12 12.18 -10.88 3.72
CA THR A 12 11.21 -11.96 3.99
C THR A 12 11.40 -12.50 5.41
N ARG A 13 12.63 -12.82 5.83
CA ARG A 13 12.91 -13.28 7.19
C ARG A 13 12.56 -12.24 8.26
N ALA A 14 12.79 -10.95 7.99
CA ALA A 14 12.45 -9.88 8.92
C ALA A 14 10.93 -9.75 9.10
N VAL A 15 10.15 -9.83 8.01
CA VAL A 15 8.69 -9.79 8.05
C VAL A 15 8.14 -10.99 8.81
N LEU A 16 8.61 -12.20 8.51
CA LEU A 16 8.16 -13.42 9.20
C LEU A 16 8.51 -13.39 10.70
N ARG A 17 9.66 -12.81 11.06
CA ARG A 17 10.03 -12.59 12.47
C ARG A 17 9.08 -11.60 13.14
N ALA A 18 8.75 -10.49 12.49
CA ALA A 18 7.80 -9.52 13.02
C ALA A 18 6.39 -10.14 13.16
N ALA A 19 5.94 -10.88 12.15
CA ALA A 19 4.68 -11.62 12.20
C ALA A 19 4.62 -12.59 13.38
N SER A 20 5.74 -13.22 13.76
CA SER A 20 5.80 -14.15 14.90
C SER A 20 5.45 -13.52 16.26
N THR A 21 5.49 -12.19 16.37
CA THR A 21 5.08 -11.49 17.60
C THR A 21 3.57 -11.24 17.70
N SER A 22 2.83 -11.41 16.60
CA SER A 22 1.38 -11.26 16.56
C SER A 22 0.68 -12.59 16.78
N THR A 23 -0.41 -12.55 17.54
CA THR A 23 -1.29 -13.73 17.72
C THR A 23 -2.27 -13.90 16.55
N GLU A 24 -2.37 -12.91 15.66
CA GLU A 24 -3.21 -12.94 14.46
C GLU A 24 -2.52 -13.63 13.27
N SER A 25 -1.19 -13.82 13.32
CA SER A 25 -0.38 -14.52 12.31
C SER A 25 -0.61 -16.04 12.27
N VAL A 26 -1.86 -16.46 12.16
CA VAL A 26 -2.27 -17.87 12.28
C VAL A 26 -1.68 -18.78 11.20
N PHE A 27 -1.26 -18.23 10.06
CA PHE A 27 -0.74 -18.99 8.90
C PHE A 27 0.78 -18.97 8.79
N LEU A 28 1.45 -18.27 9.70
CA LEU A 28 2.90 -18.15 9.73
C LEU A 28 3.66 -19.48 9.61
N PRO A 29 3.21 -20.62 10.20
CA PRO A 29 3.91 -21.89 10.05
C PRO A 29 4.02 -22.42 8.62
N TRP A 30 3.11 -22.02 7.72
CA TRP A 30 3.05 -22.53 6.34
C TRP A 30 3.45 -21.49 5.30
N VAL A 31 3.37 -20.20 5.63
CA VAL A 31 3.45 -19.12 4.63
C VAL A 31 4.71 -19.20 3.76
N ALA A 32 5.88 -19.54 4.33
CA ALA A 32 7.13 -19.64 3.59
C ALA A 32 7.10 -20.67 2.45
N ASP A 33 6.33 -21.76 2.61
CA ASP A 33 6.20 -22.85 1.64
C ASP A 33 4.97 -22.69 0.74
N ARG A 34 4.10 -21.72 1.03
CA ARG A 34 2.82 -21.51 0.34
C ARG A 34 2.81 -20.29 -0.58
N ILE A 35 3.72 -19.34 -0.38
CA ILE A 35 3.75 -18.11 -1.18
C ILE A 35 4.37 -18.31 -2.57
N THR A 36 3.70 -17.76 -3.58
CA THR A 36 4.28 -17.45 -4.88
C THR A 36 4.24 -15.95 -5.08
N LEU A 37 5.39 -15.35 -5.40
CA LEU A 37 5.51 -13.92 -5.67
C LEU A 37 5.54 -13.68 -7.19
N ARG A 38 4.71 -12.78 -7.69
CA ARG A 38 4.70 -12.40 -9.11
C ARG A 38 4.37 -10.92 -9.32
N TRP A 39 4.67 -10.43 -10.51
CA TRP A 39 4.13 -9.15 -10.96
C TRP A 39 2.66 -9.31 -11.34
N SER A 40 1.83 -8.31 -11.07
CA SER A 40 0.46 -8.29 -11.55
C SER A 40 0.43 -8.08 -13.08
N GLU A 41 -0.61 -8.60 -13.73
CA GLU A 41 -0.81 -8.52 -15.18
C GLU A 41 -1.83 -7.45 -15.61
N GLY A 42 -2.54 -6.83 -14.65
CA GLY A 42 -3.66 -5.93 -14.92
C GLY A 42 -3.38 -4.46 -14.57
N ASP A 43 -4.25 -3.58 -15.09
CA ASP A 43 -4.26 -2.13 -14.82
C ASP A 43 -4.87 -1.75 -13.45
N ASP A 44 -4.84 -2.68 -12.49
CA ASP A 44 -5.44 -2.47 -11.18
C ASP A 44 -4.72 -1.33 -10.45
N VAL A 45 -5.49 -0.45 -9.82
CA VAL A 45 -4.96 0.69 -9.03
C VAL A 45 -4.21 0.25 -7.77
N ASN A 46 -4.31 -1.02 -7.39
CA ASN A 46 -3.68 -1.54 -6.18
C ASN A 46 -2.21 -1.87 -6.43
N LEU A 47 -1.33 -1.39 -5.56
CA LEU A 47 0.11 -1.63 -5.66
C LEU A 47 0.52 -3.05 -5.25
N GLY A 48 -0.29 -3.70 -4.40
CA GLY A 48 -0.08 -5.06 -3.92
C GLY A 48 -1.41 -5.78 -3.76
N LEU A 49 -1.37 -7.11 -3.86
CA LEU A 49 -2.49 -7.98 -3.56
C LEU A 49 -2.01 -9.32 -3.00
N THR A 50 -2.63 -9.74 -1.90
CA THR A 50 -2.53 -11.10 -1.37
C THR A 50 -3.77 -11.89 -1.72
N ARG A 51 -3.60 -13.00 -2.46
CA ARG A 51 -4.66 -13.91 -2.84
C ARG A 51 -4.45 -15.27 -2.20
N PHE A 52 -5.47 -15.74 -1.47
CA PHE A 52 -5.56 -17.13 -1.04
C PHE A 52 -6.32 -17.91 -2.12
N GLU A 53 -5.74 -19.02 -2.61
CA GLU A 53 -6.41 -19.85 -3.63
C GLU A 53 -7.57 -20.68 -3.04
N ALA A 54 -7.59 -20.83 -1.71
CA ALA A 54 -8.68 -21.45 -0.99
C ALA A 54 -9.97 -20.62 -1.06
N LYS A 55 -11.13 -21.30 -1.08
CA LYS A 55 -12.43 -20.63 -0.97
C LYS A 55 -12.56 -19.95 0.40
N THR A 56 -13.34 -18.88 0.48
CA THR A 56 -13.56 -18.12 1.72
C THR A 56 -13.96 -19.00 2.91
N THR A 57 -14.84 -19.99 2.70
CA THR A 57 -15.28 -20.91 3.77
C THR A 57 -14.14 -21.77 4.30
N ASP A 58 -13.27 -22.24 3.41
CA ASP A 58 -12.12 -23.08 3.77
C ASP A 58 -11.05 -22.23 4.46
N LEU A 59 -10.85 -20.99 4.02
CA LEU A 59 -9.93 -20.05 4.66
C LEU A 59 -10.38 -19.67 6.08
N VAL A 60 -11.68 -19.40 6.28
CA VAL A 60 -12.24 -19.13 7.62
C VAL A 60 -12.04 -20.34 8.54
N ARG A 61 -12.29 -21.55 8.02
CA ARG A 61 -12.03 -22.79 8.77
C ARG A 61 -10.55 -22.96 9.08
N ALA A 62 -9.67 -22.71 8.10
CA ALA A 62 -8.22 -22.82 8.27
C ALA A 62 -7.71 -21.86 9.35
N ARG A 63 -8.20 -20.62 9.34
CA ARG A 63 -7.90 -19.62 10.37
C ARG A 63 -8.37 -20.04 11.75
N HIS A 64 -9.61 -20.54 11.86
CA HIS A 64 -10.17 -20.97 13.15
C HIS A 64 -9.43 -22.18 13.73
N LEU A 65 -9.14 -23.17 12.88
CA LEU A 65 -8.47 -24.41 13.28
C LEU A 65 -6.94 -24.29 13.32
N ARG A 66 -6.38 -23.16 12.87
CA ARG A 66 -4.93 -22.94 12.72
C ARG A 66 -4.27 -24.08 11.95
N ILE A 67 -4.74 -24.28 10.73
CA ILE A 67 -4.19 -25.25 9.78
C ILE A 67 -3.76 -24.52 8.50
N ASP A 68 -3.09 -25.27 7.65
CA ASP A 68 -2.58 -24.82 6.36
C ASP A 68 -3.64 -24.07 5.52
N PRO A 69 -3.35 -22.83 5.09
CA PRO A 69 -4.25 -22.06 4.24
C PRO A 69 -4.27 -22.51 2.77
N GLY A 70 -3.37 -23.42 2.38
CA GLY A 70 -3.14 -23.76 0.98
C GLY A 70 -2.27 -22.73 0.26
N PRO A 71 -2.17 -22.80 -1.08
CA PRO A 71 -1.36 -21.86 -1.87
C PRO A 71 -1.81 -20.41 -1.71
N ILE A 72 -0.82 -19.51 -1.67
CA ILE A 72 -1.01 -18.07 -1.54
C ILE A 72 -0.23 -17.39 -2.67
N THR A 73 -0.85 -16.46 -3.37
CA THR A 73 -0.20 -15.64 -4.38
C THR A 73 -0.07 -14.22 -3.86
N ILE A 74 1.15 -13.66 -3.87
CA ILE A 74 1.41 -12.24 -3.67
C ILE A 74 1.70 -11.63 -5.04
N GLU A 75 0.92 -10.61 -5.40
CA GLU A 75 1.07 -9.86 -6.63
C GLU A 75 1.54 -8.45 -6.31
N LEU A 76 2.57 -7.97 -7.00
CA LEU A 76 3.05 -6.59 -6.91
C LEU A 76 2.82 -5.88 -8.25
N HIS A 77 2.41 -4.62 -8.19
CA HIS A 77 2.20 -3.82 -9.40
C HIS A 77 3.54 -3.47 -10.08
N PRO A 78 3.67 -3.59 -11.41
CA PRO A 78 4.91 -3.30 -12.14
C PRO A 78 5.51 -1.91 -11.89
N ASP A 79 4.69 -0.89 -11.65
CA ASP A 79 5.14 0.46 -11.30
C ASP A 79 6.05 0.54 -10.06
N LEU A 80 6.06 -0.49 -9.22
CA LEU A 80 6.95 -0.59 -8.06
C LEU A 80 8.40 -0.88 -8.45
N ALA A 81 8.68 -1.35 -9.67
CA ALA A 81 10.02 -1.74 -10.10
C ALA A 81 11.04 -0.59 -10.01
N ASP A 82 10.59 0.66 -10.17
CA ASP A 82 11.44 1.86 -10.09
C ASP A 82 11.47 2.50 -8.69
N ASP A 83 10.80 1.91 -7.70
CA ASP A 83 10.70 2.44 -6.34
C ASP A 83 10.93 1.32 -5.32
N GLU A 84 12.19 0.92 -5.17
CA GLU A 84 12.58 -0.23 -4.35
C GLU A 84 12.08 -0.13 -2.91
N ARG A 85 12.11 1.08 -2.31
CA ARG A 85 11.65 1.26 -0.93
C ARG A 85 10.14 1.08 -0.81
N MET A 86 9.37 1.59 -1.78
CA MET A 86 7.94 1.34 -1.84
C MET A 86 7.63 -0.13 -2.13
N MET A 87 8.36 -0.77 -3.05
CA MET A 87 8.22 -2.21 -3.36
C MET A 87 8.40 -3.07 -2.12
N ARG A 88 9.46 -2.81 -1.33
CA ARG A 88 9.73 -3.52 -0.07
C ARG A 88 8.62 -3.30 0.95
N HIS A 89 8.09 -2.08 1.06
CA HIS A 89 6.96 -1.77 1.95
C HIS A 89 5.70 -2.55 1.55
N VAL A 90 5.32 -2.51 0.28
CA VAL A 90 4.15 -3.23 -0.25
C VAL A 90 4.33 -4.74 -0.10
N TYR A 91 5.50 -5.29 -0.43
CA TYR A 91 5.78 -6.71 -0.21
C TYR A 91 5.64 -7.11 1.27
N ALA A 92 6.16 -6.30 2.19
CA ALA A 92 6.03 -6.58 3.62
C ALA A 92 4.57 -6.57 4.07
N HIS A 93 3.78 -5.60 3.60
CA HIS A 93 2.34 -5.50 3.83
C HIS A 93 1.62 -6.77 3.36
N GLU A 94 1.82 -7.18 2.10
CA GLU A 94 1.19 -8.38 1.55
C GLU A 94 1.64 -9.67 2.25
N LEU A 95 2.91 -9.77 2.65
CA LEU A 95 3.40 -10.94 3.37
C LEU A 95 2.82 -11.04 4.80
N LEU A 96 2.51 -9.91 5.46
CA LEU A 96 1.76 -9.92 6.71
C LEU A 96 0.32 -10.40 6.52
N HIS A 97 -0.35 -9.95 5.45
CA HIS A 97 -1.65 -10.51 5.05
C HIS A 97 -1.58 -12.02 4.82
N ALA A 98 -0.58 -12.49 4.06
CA ALA A 98 -0.35 -13.92 3.80
C ALA A 98 -0.09 -14.72 5.10
N SER A 99 0.49 -14.08 6.12
CA SER A 99 0.74 -14.69 7.43
C SER A 99 -0.51 -14.78 8.30
N GLY A 100 -1.61 -14.12 7.94
CA GLY A 100 -2.91 -14.19 8.63
C GLY A 100 -3.41 -12.86 9.22
N LEU A 101 -2.63 -11.78 9.17
CA LEU A 101 -3.07 -10.44 9.58
C LEU A 101 -3.92 -9.83 8.45
N THR A 102 -5.16 -10.29 8.29
CA THR A 102 -6.00 -9.90 7.15
C THR A 102 -6.63 -8.50 7.27
N ALA A 103 -6.51 -7.85 8.42
CA ALA A 103 -7.05 -6.51 8.66
C ALA A 103 -5.93 -5.47 8.73
N HIS A 104 -6.19 -4.26 8.22
CA HIS A 104 -5.33 -3.08 8.41
C HIS A 104 -5.53 -2.52 9.84
N SER A 105 -5.07 -3.28 10.82
CA SER A 105 -5.08 -2.91 12.24
C SER A 105 -3.86 -2.07 12.60
N GLU A 106 -3.88 -1.42 13.77
CA GLU A 106 -2.70 -0.70 14.30
C GLU A 106 -1.48 -1.63 14.45
N GLU A 107 -1.70 -2.91 14.78
CA GLU A 107 -0.62 -3.90 14.84
C GLU A 107 -0.03 -4.14 13.45
N HIS A 108 -0.87 -4.35 12.44
CA HIS A 108 -0.44 -4.53 11.06
C HIS A 108 0.42 -3.34 10.57
N ASP A 109 -0.06 -2.11 10.80
CA ASP A 109 0.63 -0.89 10.39
C ASP A 109 1.96 -0.71 11.13
N ARG A 110 1.99 -1.02 12.43
CA ARG A 110 3.21 -0.99 13.25
C ARG A 110 4.24 -1.99 12.73
N LEU A 111 3.86 -3.27 12.55
CA LEU A 111 4.80 -4.31 12.09
C LEU A 111 5.34 -4.02 10.69
N THR A 112 4.48 -3.54 9.78
CA THR A 112 4.92 -3.13 8.44
C THR A 112 5.93 -1.98 8.54
N SER A 113 5.64 -0.96 9.35
CA SER A 113 6.49 0.22 9.51
C SER A 113 7.82 -0.08 10.19
N GLU A 114 7.86 -1.04 11.12
CA GLU A 114 9.09 -1.49 11.78
C GLU A 114 10.03 -2.21 10.82
N VAL A 115 9.49 -3.03 9.91
CA VAL A 115 10.31 -3.87 9.00
C VAL A 115 10.65 -3.16 7.70
N ALA A 116 9.67 -2.49 7.09
CA ALA A 116 9.80 -1.83 5.81
C ALA A 116 8.97 -0.53 5.82
N PRO A 117 9.48 0.56 6.42
CA PRO A 117 8.75 1.82 6.48
C PRO A 117 8.52 2.40 5.08
N ALA A 118 7.29 2.85 4.83
CA ALA A 118 6.94 3.51 3.57
C ALA A 118 7.85 4.72 3.33
N PRO A 119 8.30 4.95 2.08
CA PRO A 119 9.02 6.16 1.74
C PRO A 119 8.11 7.39 1.89
N PRO A 120 8.64 8.54 2.34
CA PRO A 120 7.89 9.79 2.26
C PRO A 120 7.65 10.16 0.79
N LEU A 121 6.60 10.93 0.53
CA LEU A 121 6.23 11.38 -0.81
C LEU A 121 7.38 12.07 -1.57
N SER A 122 8.25 12.82 -0.88
CA SER A 122 9.41 13.49 -1.49
C SER A 122 10.50 12.54 -1.97
N GLU A 123 10.53 11.30 -1.48
CA GLU A 123 11.57 10.31 -1.79
C GLU A 123 11.04 9.15 -2.66
N SER A 124 9.72 9.08 -2.89
CA SER A 124 9.09 8.05 -3.70
C SER A 124 8.73 8.58 -5.08
N PRO A 125 9.45 8.19 -6.16
CA PRO A 125 9.07 8.55 -7.52
C PRO A 125 7.66 8.03 -7.88
N LEU A 126 7.28 6.85 -7.38
CA LEU A 126 5.94 6.31 -7.62
C LEU A 126 4.84 7.17 -6.99
N LEU A 127 4.96 7.52 -5.70
CA LEU A 127 3.96 8.34 -5.03
C LEU A 127 3.87 9.75 -5.65
N GLN A 128 4.99 10.29 -6.15
CA GLN A 128 4.98 11.56 -6.89
C GLN A 128 4.21 11.46 -8.21
N ARG A 129 4.44 10.40 -9.00
CA ARG A 129 3.68 10.15 -10.24
C ARG A 129 2.20 9.96 -9.97
N LEU A 130 1.85 9.14 -8.96
CA LEU A 130 0.46 8.91 -8.56
C LEU A 130 -0.22 10.21 -8.12
N ARG A 131 0.47 11.04 -7.32
CA ARG A 131 -0.05 12.37 -6.94
C ARG A 131 -0.25 13.25 -8.16
N ALA A 132 0.69 13.28 -9.11
CA ALA A 132 0.56 14.09 -10.31
C ALA A 132 -0.66 13.66 -11.15
N LYS A 133 -0.87 12.34 -11.33
CA LYS A 133 -2.06 11.78 -12.00
C LYS A 133 -3.35 12.19 -11.29
N VAL A 134 -3.41 12.00 -9.97
CA VAL A 134 -4.58 12.40 -9.16
C VAL A 134 -4.85 13.91 -9.23
N LEU A 135 -3.83 14.76 -9.37
CA LEU A 135 -4.02 16.20 -9.53
C LEU A 135 -4.52 16.56 -10.94
N ALA A 136 -3.97 15.91 -11.98
CA ALA A 136 -4.36 16.12 -13.36
C ALA A 136 -5.83 15.74 -13.62
N ASP A 137 -6.31 14.67 -12.99
CA ASP A 137 -7.68 14.15 -13.18
C ASP A 137 -8.76 14.97 -12.45
N GLN A 138 -8.38 16.06 -11.76
CA GLN A 138 -9.32 16.82 -10.95
C GLN A 138 -10.14 17.83 -11.75
N PRO A 139 -11.42 18.06 -11.37
CA PRO A 139 -12.27 19.03 -12.06
C PRO A 139 -11.80 20.48 -11.87
N VAL A 140 -11.15 20.77 -10.73
CA VAL A 140 -10.64 22.10 -10.40
C VAL A 140 -9.11 22.08 -10.48
N GLN A 141 -8.57 22.84 -11.44
CA GLN A 141 -7.13 22.94 -11.75
C GLN A 141 -6.47 24.19 -11.16
N SER A 142 -7.27 25.16 -10.71
CA SER A 142 -6.77 26.40 -10.10
C SER A 142 -7.72 26.89 -9.01
N TRP A 143 -7.16 27.57 -8.01
CA TRP A 143 -7.92 28.23 -6.96
C TRP A 143 -7.92 29.73 -7.20
N THR A 144 -9.07 30.38 -7.01
CA THR A 144 -9.19 31.84 -7.06
C THR A 144 -9.73 32.34 -5.72
N CYS A 145 -9.05 33.31 -5.12
CA CYS A 145 -9.53 33.94 -3.90
C CYS A 145 -10.61 34.98 -4.22
N GLU A 146 -11.82 34.77 -3.71
CA GLU A 146 -12.94 35.72 -3.87
C GLU A 146 -12.69 37.09 -3.23
N HIS A 147 -11.79 37.17 -2.22
CA HIS A 147 -11.52 38.42 -1.53
C HIS A 147 -10.47 39.29 -2.23
N CYS A 148 -9.36 38.72 -2.69
CA CYS A 148 -8.26 39.49 -3.30
C CYS A 148 -8.08 39.24 -4.79
N GLY A 149 -8.89 38.38 -5.41
CA GLY A 149 -8.84 38.05 -6.84
C GLY A 149 -7.63 37.23 -7.27
N TYR A 150 -6.75 36.83 -6.34
CA TYR A 150 -5.54 36.08 -6.68
C TYR A 150 -5.87 34.65 -7.10
N THR A 151 -5.33 34.23 -8.25
CA THR A 151 -5.46 32.88 -8.80
C THR A 151 -4.13 32.16 -8.76
N TRP A 152 -4.14 30.87 -8.39
CA TRP A 152 -2.95 30.02 -8.42
C TRP A 152 -3.30 28.59 -8.80
N GLU A 153 -2.33 27.89 -9.36
CA GLU A 153 -2.47 26.49 -9.77
C GLU A 153 -2.70 25.57 -8.58
N ARG A 154 -3.45 24.50 -8.82
CA ARG A 154 -3.67 23.47 -7.82
C ARG A 154 -2.42 22.61 -7.68
N THR A 155 -1.81 22.69 -6.51
CA THR A 155 -0.66 21.84 -6.15
C THR A 155 -1.00 20.77 -5.12
N THR A 156 -2.20 20.81 -4.51
CA THR A 156 -2.63 19.91 -3.43
C THR A 156 -3.93 19.18 -3.77
N VAL A 157 -4.08 17.94 -3.30
CA VAL A 157 -5.30 17.15 -3.50
C VAL A 157 -6.47 17.73 -2.72
N ARG A 158 -6.25 18.31 -1.53
CA ARG A 158 -7.31 19.01 -0.81
C ARG A 158 -7.33 20.49 -1.20
N THR A 159 -8.53 21.07 -1.22
CA THR A 159 -8.71 22.51 -1.34
C THR A 159 -7.99 23.22 -0.20
N PRO A 160 -7.16 24.24 -0.46
CA PRO A 160 -6.51 25.03 0.59
C PRO A 160 -7.56 25.70 1.48
N THR A 161 -7.30 25.79 2.78
CA THR A 161 -8.22 26.45 3.72
C THR A 161 -8.13 27.98 3.67
N ARG A 162 -7.00 28.52 3.20
CA ARG A 162 -6.70 29.95 3.14
C ARG A 162 -6.02 30.32 1.82
N CYS A 163 -6.22 31.56 1.40
CA CYS A 163 -5.50 32.14 0.27
C CYS A 163 -4.00 32.30 0.58
N ILE A 164 -3.15 31.86 -0.34
CA ILE A 164 -1.68 31.96 -0.18
C ILE A 164 -1.15 33.40 -0.27
N LYS A 165 -1.95 34.35 -0.79
CA LYS A 165 -1.57 35.76 -0.92
C LYS A 165 -2.08 36.63 0.23
N CYS A 166 -3.36 36.53 0.60
CA CYS A 166 -3.96 37.42 1.60
C CYS A 166 -4.34 36.72 2.92
N ALA A 167 -4.03 35.42 3.07
CA ALA A 167 -4.31 34.60 4.25
C ALA A 167 -5.79 34.49 4.68
N ARG A 168 -6.72 35.07 3.91
CA ARG A 168 -8.17 34.98 4.17
C ARG A 168 -8.69 33.57 3.85
N PRO A 169 -9.70 33.08 4.60
CA PRO A 169 -10.31 31.79 4.33
C PRO A 169 -10.85 31.72 2.90
N LEU A 170 -10.61 30.60 2.23
CA LEU A 170 -11.32 30.28 0.98
C LEU A 170 -12.72 29.80 1.38
N ARG A 171 -13.78 30.50 0.96
CA ARG A 171 -15.14 30.03 1.19
C ARG A 171 -15.31 28.69 0.48
N SER A 172 -15.61 27.62 1.22
CA SER A 172 -15.95 26.34 0.62
C SER A 172 -17.29 26.50 -0.10
N ARG A 173 -17.35 26.19 -1.40
CA ARG A 173 -18.64 25.84 -2.01
C ARG A 173 -19.17 24.63 -1.24
N ARG A 174 -20.36 24.78 -0.64
CA ARG A 174 -21.18 23.65 -0.18
C ARG A 174 -21.68 22.89 -1.39
#